data_AF-A0A1I3MQL1-F1
#
_entry.id   AF-A0A1I3MQL1-F1
#
_cell.length_a   1.000
_cell.length_b   1.000
_cell.length_c   1.000
_cell.angle_alpha   90.00
_cell.angle_beta   90.00
_cell.angle_gamma   90.00
#
_symmetry.space_group_name_H-M   'P 1'
#
loop_
_entity.id
_entity.type
_entity.pdbx_description
1 polymer ?
#
loop_
_entity_poly.entity_id
_entity_poly.type
_entity_poly.pdbx_seq_one_letter_code
_entity_poly.pdbx_strand_id
1 'polypeptide(L)'
;MRTMRRAHSLAWSVVATLLFAPIAMADSLTDILGRWRDSDGESEIEIARCGAALCGTIVWLKQPRVDAANPDPANRERSLLGLRVLSGFKPDPAAATFSGDGYNPEDGRSYKTTLELKSKTTLSIKGCVMGGLICDDDIWTRRP
;
A
#
# COMPACT_ATOMS: atom_id res chain seq x y z
N MET A 1 -68.22 -7.02 55.48
CA MET A 1 -66.83 -7.55 55.47
C MET A 1 -66.24 -7.21 54.10
N ARG A 2 -65.28 -6.28 54.05
CA ARG A 2 -64.62 -5.80 52.82
C ARG A 2 -63.45 -6.72 52.49
N THR A 3 -63.32 -7.16 51.24
CA THR A 3 -62.06 -7.70 50.71
C THR A 3 -61.79 -7.10 49.33
N MET A 4 -60.92 -6.09 49.31
CA MET A 4 -60.33 -5.53 48.09
C MET A 4 -59.35 -6.56 47.50
N ARG A 5 -59.53 -6.94 46.23
CA ARG A 5 -58.52 -7.68 45.45
C ARG A 5 -57.49 -6.69 44.93
N ARG A 6 -56.23 -6.86 45.33
CA ARG A 6 -55.09 -6.08 44.82
C ARG A 6 -54.78 -6.55 43.39
N ALA A 7 -54.85 -5.63 42.43
CA ALA A 7 -54.33 -5.85 41.08
C ALA A 7 -52.81 -5.67 41.11
N HIS A 8 -52.06 -6.70 40.76
CA HIS A 8 -50.61 -6.62 40.58
C HIS A 8 -50.32 -6.17 39.14
N SER A 9 -50.00 -4.89 38.97
CA SER A 9 -49.49 -4.35 37.72
C SER A 9 -48.06 -4.83 37.52
N LEU A 10 -47.86 -5.83 36.65
CA LEU A 10 -46.54 -6.24 36.16
C LEU A 10 -46.03 -5.16 35.19
N ALA A 11 -45.18 -4.27 35.69
CA ALA A 11 -44.44 -3.33 34.86
C ALA A 11 -43.30 -4.08 34.15
N TRP A 12 -43.40 -4.24 32.83
CA TRP A 12 -42.30 -4.74 32.01
C TRP A 12 -41.28 -3.63 31.79
N SER A 13 -40.14 -3.71 32.48
CA SER A 13 -38.96 -2.91 32.18
C SER A 13 -38.32 -3.43 30.89
N VAL A 14 -38.54 -2.72 29.78
CA VAL A 14 -37.80 -2.96 28.53
C VAL A 14 -36.39 -2.39 28.70
N VAL A 15 -35.41 -3.27 28.93
CA VAL A 15 -33.98 -2.92 28.89
C VAL A 15 -33.58 -2.85 27.42
N ALA A 16 -33.42 -1.64 26.89
CA ALA A 16 -32.94 -1.42 25.53
C ALA A 16 -31.42 -1.64 25.49
N THR A 17 -30.98 -2.80 25.01
CA THR A 17 -29.57 -3.11 24.80
C THR A 17 -29.05 -2.32 23.59
N LEU A 18 -28.32 -1.24 23.83
CA LEU A 18 -27.58 -0.50 22.79
C LEU A 18 -26.48 -1.41 22.23
N LEU A 19 -26.72 -1.95 21.03
CA LEU A 19 -25.72 -2.66 20.24
C LEU A 19 -24.65 -1.67 19.78
N PHE A 20 -23.52 -1.63 20.49
CA PHE A 20 -22.30 -0.99 19.99
C PHE A 20 -21.76 -1.80 18.81
N ALA A 21 -22.02 -1.34 17.59
CA ALA A 21 -21.34 -1.87 16.40
C ALA A 21 -19.91 -1.33 16.36
N PRO A 22 -18.87 -2.17 16.22
CA PRO A 22 -17.51 -1.69 16.05
C PRO A 22 -17.39 -0.94 14.72
N ILE A 23 -16.89 0.29 14.78
CA ILE A 23 -16.53 1.06 13.58
C ILE A 23 -15.25 0.45 13.04
N ALA A 24 -15.33 -0.25 11.90
CA ALA A 24 -14.15 -0.71 11.18
C ALA A 24 -13.39 0.51 10.64
N MET A 25 -12.26 0.83 11.27
CA MET A 25 -11.29 1.77 10.71
C MET A 25 -10.65 1.08 9.49
N ALA A 26 -10.86 1.63 8.29
CA ALA A 26 -10.18 1.14 7.09
C ALA A 26 -8.67 1.36 7.27
N ASP A 27 -7.91 0.27 7.29
CA ASP A 27 -6.44 0.33 7.37
C ASP A 27 -5.92 0.74 5.99
N SER A 28 -5.63 2.03 5.78
CA SER A 28 -5.09 2.55 4.52
C SER A 28 -3.79 1.84 4.10
N LEU A 29 -3.09 1.19 5.03
CA LEU A 29 -1.96 0.31 4.77
C LEU A 29 -2.31 -0.91 3.92
N THR A 30 -3.56 -1.39 3.99
CA THR A 30 -4.01 -2.56 3.22
C THR A 30 -4.40 -2.20 1.79
N ASP A 31 -4.88 -0.99 1.55
CA ASP A 31 -5.37 -0.57 0.23
C ASP A 31 -4.26 -0.35 -0.80
N ILE A 32 -3.00 -0.19 -0.38
CA ILE A 32 -1.84 -0.08 -1.27
C ILE A 32 -1.28 -1.45 -1.69
N LEU A 33 -1.62 -2.53 -0.97
CA LEU A 33 -1.12 -3.87 -1.25
C LEU A 33 -1.66 -4.40 -2.59
N GLY A 34 -0.89 -5.30 -3.22
CA GLY A 34 -1.27 -5.97 -4.45
C GLY A 34 -0.45 -5.53 -5.66
N ARG A 35 -0.95 -5.85 -6.86
CA ARG A 35 -0.23 -5.66 -8.11
C ARG A 35 -0.54 -4.33 -8.76
N TRP A 36 0.49 -3.69 -9.27
CA TRP A 36 0.45 -2.39 -9.92
C TRP A 36 1.26 -2.44 -11.20
N ARG A 37 0.72 -1.88 -12.27
CA ARG A 37 1.41 -1.71 -13.56
C ARG A 37 1.99 -0.31 -13.65
N ASP A 38 3.24 -0.20 -14.06
CA ASP A 38 3.89 1.08 -14.37
C ASP A 38 3.18 1.86 -15.48
N SER A 39 3.48 3.16 -15.63
CA SER A 39 2.80 3.99 -16.65
C SER A 39 3.14 3.56 -18.08
N ASP A 40 4.36 3.08 -18.32
CA ASP A 40 4.80 2.59 -19.62
C ASP A 40 4.20 1.23 -19.99
N GLY A 41 3.63 0.52 -19.01
CA GLY A 41 3.01 -0.78 -19.23
C GLY A 41 4.02 -1.92 -19.42
N GLU A 42 5.27 -1.73 -19.02
CA GLU A 42 6.38 -2.66 -19.24
C GLU A 42 6.58 -3.63 -18.08
N SER A 43 6.17 -3.26 -16.86
CA SER A 43 6.35 -4.09 -15.66
C SER A 43 5.18 -4.02 -14.68
N GLU A 44 4.87 -5.17 -14.05
CA GLU A 44 3.99 -5.19 -12.87
C GLU A 44 4.79 -5.44 -11.61
N ILE A 45 4.53 -4.62 -10.60
CA ILE A 45 5.15 -4.68 -9.29
C ILE A 45 4.09 -5.12 -8.28
N GLU A 46 4.37 -6.19 -7.55
CA GLU A 46 3.59 -6.58 -6.38
C GLU A 46 4.12 -5.87 -5.14
N ILE A 47 3.25 -5.07 -4.51
CA ILE A 47 3.51 -4.42 -3.23
C ILE A 47 2.98 -5.32 -2.11
N ALA A 48 3.89 -5.73 -1.21
CA ALA A 48 3.59 -6.62 -0.09
C ALA A 48 4.34 -6.17 1.18
N ARG A 49 3.93 -6.71 2.33
CA ARG A 49 4.64 -6.52 3.60
C ARG A 49 5.97 -7.27 3.58
N CYS A 50 7.04 -6.63 4.03
CA CYS A 50 8.37 -7.20 4.24
C CYS A 50 8.84 -6.88 5.68
N GLY A 51 8.29 -7.61 6.64
CA GLY A 51 8.42 -7.29 8.06
C GLY A 51 7.52 -6.10 8.43
N ALA A 52 8.10 -5.08 9.05
CA ALA A 52 7.38 -3.86 9.47
C ALA A 52 7.20 -2.82 8.35
N ALA A 53 7.79 -3.05 7.18
CA ALA A 53 7.74 -2.15 6.03
C ALA A 53 6.94 -2.74 4.86
N LEU A 54 6.69 -1.93 3.85
CA LEU A 54 6.25 -2.37 2.53
C LEU A 54 7.44 -2.48 1.58
N CYS A 55 7.35 -3.45 0.68
CA CYS A 55 8.32 -3.71 -0.37
C CYS A 55 7.60 -4.01 -1.69
N GLY A 56 8.28 -3.80 -2.80
CA GLY A 56 7.77 -4.02 -4.15
C GLY A 56 8.71 -4.92 -4.94
N THR A 57 8.15 -5.95 -5.57
CA THR A 57 8.89 -6.91 -6.39
C THR A 57 8.29 -6.97 -7.78
N ILE A 58 9.12 -6.99 -8.82
CA ILE A 58 8.65 -7.18 -10.20
C ILE A 58 8.12 -8.61 -10.34
N VAL A 59 6.83 -8.76 -10.64
CA VAL A 59 6.16 -10.07 -10.78
C VAL A 59 5.75 -10.39 -12.21
N TRP A 60 5.82 -9.41 -13.10
CA TRP A 60 5.57 -9.60 -14.53
C TRP A 60 6.35 -8.56 -15.34
N LEU A 61 6.80 -8.96 -16.52
CA LEU A 61 7.44 -8.09 -17.51
C LEU A 61 6.79 -8.33 -18.87
N LYS A 62 6.64 -7.27 -19.66
CA LYS A 62 6.15 -7.38 -21.04
C LYS A 62 7.13 -8.13 -21.93
N GLN A 63 8.41 -7.88 -21.71
CA GLN A 63 9.52 -8.60 -22.33
C GLN A 63 10.56 -8.95 -21.28
N PRO A 64 11.23 -10.12 -21.37
CA PRO A 64 12.35 -10.44 -20.51
C PRO A 64 13.44 -9.35 -20.58
N ARG A 65 13.86 -8.85 -19.42
CA ARG A 65 14.91 -7.85 -19.26
C ARG A 65 15.86 -8.29 -18.15
N VAL A 66 17.10 -7.79 -18.23
CA VAL A 66 18.13 -7.97 -17.21
C VAL A 66 18.57 -6.62 -16.66
N ASP A 67 19.24 -6.63 -15.52
CA ASP A 67 19.70 -5.43 -14.81
C ASP A 67 20.98 -4.82 -15.38
N ALA A 68 21.00 -4.56 -16.69
CA ALA A 68 22.21 -4.22 -17.43
C ALA A 68 22.95 -2.96 -16.91
N ALA A 69 22.22 -2.02 -16.31
CA ALA A 69 22.79 -0.78 -15.76
C ALA A 69 23.33 -0.93 -14.33
N ASN A 70 23.26 -2.12 -13.72
CA ASN A 70 23.69 -2.31 -12.35
C ASN A 70 25.16 -1.86 -12.15
N PRO A 71 25.46 -1.07 -11.10
CA PRO A 71 26.82 -0.63 -10.83
C PRO A 71 27.78 -1.80 -10.55
N ASP A 72 27.28 -2.88 -9.96
CA ASP A 72 28.02 -4.13 -9.77
C ASP A 72 27.93 -5.01 -11.02
N PRO A 73 29.03 -5.27 -11.74
CA PRO A 73 29.04 -6.12 -12.92
C PRO A 73 28.47 -7.53 -12.68
N ALA A 74 28.63 -8.08 -11.47
CA ALA A 74 28.14 -9.42 -11.14
C ALA A 74 26.60 -9.50 -11.15
N ASN A 75 25.92 -8.35 -11.04
CA ASN A 75 24.46 -8.27 -11.05
C ASN A 75 23.88 -7.92 -12.43
N ARG A 76 24.69 -7.58 -13.44
CA ARG A 76 24.19 -7.04 -14.72
C ARG A 76 23.41 -8.03 -15.58
N GLU A 77 23.61 -9.32 -15.35
CA GLU A 77 22.92 -10.40 -16.07
C GLU A 77 21.72 -10.96 -15.31
N ARG A 78 21.46 -10.48 -14.08
CA ARG A 78 20.32 -10.96 -13.30
C ARG A 78 19.01 -10.53 -13.96
N SER A 79 18.02 -11.41 -13.94
CA SER A 79 16.68 -11.07 -14.44
C SER A 79 16.06 -9.95 -13.60
N LEU A 80 15.35 -9.03 -14.25
CA LEU A 80 14.49 -8.08 -13.54
C LEU A 80 13.25 -8.76 -12.96
N LEU A 81 12.82 -9.90 -13.50
CA LEU A 81 11.72 -10.66 -12.92
C LEU A 81 12.13 -11.20 -11.55
N GLY A 82 11.31 -10.96 -10.53
CA GLY A 82 11.60 -11.29 -9.14
C GLY A 82 12.51 -10.29 -8.43
N LEU A 83 12.96 -9.23 -9.11
CA LEU A 83 13.80 -8.21 -8.49
C LEU A 83 12.98 -7.31 -7.56
N ARG A 84 13.51 -7.08 -6.36
CA ARG A 84 13.00 -6.08 -5.41
C ARG A 84 13.38 -4.68 -5.89
N VAL A 85 12.39 -3.89 -6.30
CA VAL A 85 12.59 -2.51 -6.77
C VAL A 85 12.08 -1.46 -5.78
N LEU A 86 11.21 -1.81 -4.84
CA LEU A 86 10.78 -0.91 -3.76
C LEU A 86 11.18 -1.52 -2.42
N SER A 87 11.83 -0.74 -1.54
CA SER A 87 12.36 -1.21 -0.26
C SER A 87 12.09 -0.24 0.88
N GLY A 88 11.71 -0.79 2.04
CA GLY A 88 11.70 -0.05 3.31
C GLY A 88 10.61 1.01 3.44
N PHE A 89 9.52 0.88 2.68
CA PHE A 89 8.44 1.87 2.70
C PHE A 89 7.68 1.85 4.03
N LYS A 90 7.63 2.99 4.68
CA LYS A 90 6.93 3.20 5.95
C LYS A 90 5.92 4.34 5.81
N PRO A 91 4.78 4.29 6.51
CA PRO A 91 3.82 5.39 6.50
C PRO A 91 4.48 6.67 7.01
N ASP A 92 4.22 7.77 6.32
CA ASP A 92 4.59 9.10 6.76
C ASP A 92 3.59 9.56 7.84
N PRO A 93 4.03 9.97 9.04
CA PRO A 93 3.12 10.43 10.08
C PRO A 93 2.46 11.78 9.77
N ALA A 94 3.01 12.57 8.84
CA ALA A 94 2.51 13.90 8.49
C ALA A 94 1.64 13.92 7.22
N ALA A 95 1.60 12.83 6.45
CA ALA A 95 0.89 12.75 5.18
C ALA A 95 0.30 11.36 4.94
N ALA A 96 -0.70 11.25 4.07
CA ALA A 96 -1.27 9.96 3.66
C ALA A 96 -0.38 9.24 2.61
N THR A 97 0.92 9.15 2.88
CA THR A 97 1.94 8.65 1.96
C THR A 97 2.85 7.61 2.63
N PHE A 98 3.65 6.94 1.82
CA PHE A 98 4.71 6.04 2.27
C PHE A 98 6.04 6.49 1.70
N SER A 99 7.08 6.49 2.54
CA SER A 99 8.42 6.91 2.13
C SER A 99 9.40 5.74 2.25
N GLY A 100 10.23 5.55 1.24
CA GLY A 100 11.20 4.46 1.15
C GLY A 100 12.23 4.70 0.04
N ASP A 101 12.83 3.61 -0.44
CA ASP A 101 13.82 3.64 -1.51
C ASP A 101 13.32 2.87 -2.74
N GLY A 102 13.35 3.51 -3.90
CA GLY A 102 13.04 2.92 -5.20
C GLY A 102 14.29 2.73 -6.04
N TYR A 103 14.57 1.50 -6.46
CA TYR A 103 15.64 1.17 -7.40
C TYR A 103 15.15 1.30 -8.84
N ASN A 104 15.88 2.06 -9.66
CA ASN A 104 15.64 2.19 -11.10
C ASN A 104 16.65 1.32 -11.87
N PRO A 105 16.22 0.19 -12.49
CA PRO A 105 17.10 -0.65 -13.29
C PRO A 105 17.59 0.00 -14.60
N GLU A 106 17.02 1.14 -15.00
CA GLU A 106 17.41 1.82 -16.25
C GLU A 106 18.71 2.62 -16.11
N ASP A 107 18.99 3.11 -14.91
CA ASP A 107 20.22 3.86 -14.59
C ASP A 107 21.05 3.21 -13.48
N GLY A 108 20.55 2.13 -12.87
CA GLY A 108 21.21 1.36 -11.83
C GLY A 108 21.27 2.07 -10.47
N ARG A 109 20.43 3.08 -10.22
CA ARG A 109 20.46 3.91 -9.01
C ARG A 109 19.23 3.70 -8.14
N SER A 110 19.38 4.01 -6.86
CA SER A 110 18.27 4.05 -5.90
C SER A 110 17.97 5.49 -5.50
N TYR A 111 16.68 5.81 -5.44
CA TYR A 111 16.17 7.14 -5.15
C TYR A 111 15.27 7.12 -3.93
N LYS A 112 15.19 8.27 -3.24
CA LYS A 112 14.13 8.47 -2.26
C LYS A 112 12.81 8.59 -3.01
N THR A 113 11.90 7.71 -2.62
CA THR A 113 10.64 7.53 -3.31
C THR A 113 9.48 7.63 -2.34
N THR A 114 8.42 8.28 -2.79
CA THR A 114 7.16 8.40 -2.07
C THR A 114 6.06 7.68 -2.84
N LEU A 115 5.28 6.85 -2.14
CA LEU A 115 4.05 6.25 -2.68
C LEU A 115 2.86 7.00 -2.12
N GLU A 116 1.94 7.38 -2.99
CA GLU A 116 0.68 8.00 -2.61
C GLU A 116 -0.48 7.32 -3.33
N LEU A 117 -1.36 6.67 -2.56
CA LEU A 117 -2.55 6.04 -3.10
C LEU A 117 -3.60 7.12 -3.40
N LYS A 118 -3.70 7.50 -4.68
CA LYS A 118 -4.64 8.53 -5.15
C LYS A 118 -6.08 8.01 -5.20
N SER A 119 -6.25 6.73 -5.51
CA SER A 119 -7.54 6.02 -5.51
C SER A 119 -7.30 4.52 -5.35
N LYS A 120 -8.38 3.74 -5.23
CA LYS A 120 -8.27 2.27 -5.21
C LYS A 120 -7.56 1.68 -6.44
N THR A 121 -7.52 2.39 -7.56
CA THR A 121 -6.94 1.92 -8.82
C THR A 121 -5.76 2.74 -9.32
N THR A 122 -5.36 3.78 -8.58
CA THR A 122 -4.35 4.74 -9.02
C THR A 122 -3.34 4.98 -7.90
N LEU A 123 -2.08 4.64 -8.17
CA LEU A 123 -0.95 4.85 -7.27
C LEU A 123 0.02 5.83 -7.92
N SER A 124 0.37 6.89 -7.20
CA SER A 124 1.43 7.81 -7.63
C SER A 124 2.74 7.39 -6.97
N ILE A 125 3.77 7.23 -7.79
CA ILE A 125 5.14 6.94 -7.39
C ILE A 125 5.95 8.21 -7.67
N LYS A 126 6.55 8.80 -6.66
CA LYS A 126 7.35 10.03 -6.83
C LYS A 126 8.80 9.72 -6.57
N GLY A 127 9.64 9.80 -7.59
CA GLY A 127 11.09 9.68 -7.44
C GLY A 127 11.72 11.06 -7.42
N CYS A 128 12.48 11.38 -6.37
CA CYS A 128 13.17 12.67 -6.29
C CYS A 128 14.70 12.49 -6.40
N VAL A 129 15.32 13.33 -7.23
CA VAL A 129 16.78 13.49 -7.36
C VAL A 129 17.26 14.76 -6.64
N MET A 130 18.58 14.89 -6.43
CA MET A 130 19.21 16.01 -5.69
C MET A 130 18.62 16.30 -4.30
N GLY A 131 18.36 15.25 -3.49
CA GLY A 131 17.89 15.44 -2.11
C GLY A 131 16.46 15.97 -1.98
N GLY A 132 15.62 15.82 -3.01
CA GLY A 132 14.20 16.21 -2.98
C GLY A 132 13.83 17.42 -3.85
N LEU A 133 14.79 18.02 -4.55
CA LEU A 133 14.58 19.28 -5.28
C LEU A 133 13.98 19.10 -6.68
N ILE A 134 14.21 17.96 -7.33
CA ILE A 134 13.65 17.63 -8.64
C ILE A 134 12.95 16.29 -8.50
N CYS A 135 11.63 16.28 -8.66
CA CYS A 135 10.81 15.09 -8.49
C CYS A 135 9.99 14.86 -9.75
N ASP A 136 10.02 13.64 -10.26
CA ASP A 136 9.10 13.19 -11.30
C ASP A 136 8.10 12.19 -10.70
N ASP A 137 6.87 12.30 -11.19
CA ASP A 137 5.77 11.43 -10.80
C ASP A 137 5.55 10.39 -11.89
N ASP A 138 5.43 9.12 -11.49
CA ASP A 138 4.97 8.02 -12.31
C ASP A 138 3.62 7.51 -11.77
N ILE A 139 2.65 7.26 -12.66
CA ILE A 139 1.28 6.89 -12.29
C ILE A 139 1.04 5.43 -12.64
N TRP A 140 0.91 4.62 -11.59
CA TRP A 140 0.68 3.20 -11.70
C TRP A 140 -0.80 2.85 -11.59
N THR A 141 -1.19 1.80 -12.33
CA THR A 141 -2.58 1.33 -12.37
C THR A 141 -2.72 -0.02 -11.70
N ARG A 142 -3.78 -0.19 -10.90
CA ARG A 142 -4.01 -1.45 -10.18
C ARG A 142 -4.30 -2.59 -11.15
N ARG A 143 -3.74 -3.76 -10.83
CA ARG A 143 -3.98 -5.01 -11.56
C ARG A 143 -4.83 -5.96 -10.70
N PRO A 144 -5.71 -6.76 -11.33
CA PRO A 144 -6.52 -7.76 -10.63
C PRO A 144 -5.66 -8.79 -9.89
#